data_AF-A0ABD0Y8T8-F1
#
_entry.id   AF-A0ABD0Y8T8-F1
#
_cell.length_a   1.000
_cell.length_b   1.000
_cell.length_c   1.000
_cell.angle_alpha   90.00
_cell.angle_beta   90.00
_cell.angle_gamma   90.00
#
_symmetry.space_group_name_H-M   'P 1'
#
loop_
_entity.id
_entity.type
_entity.pdbx_description
1 polymer ?
#
loop_
_entity_poly.entity_id
_entity_poly.type
_entity_poly.pdbx_seq_one_letter_code
_entity_poly.pdbx_strand_id
1 'polypeptide(L)'
;MSETVRTIIAALNREPFNKNYTPMTFDALSPEDLLQVLTDVLAEMDEDHRIEIRKEEPEETIVRFLTMLRVLRYSPGPDPVSFRQGLVQGEKEVVYPILEWLLNNLDELKTRAYLGKYLVKVDVPLEVLSNPEISALYKQHLQLLEEFKTLHKTMLEQKAQVANVEEMRFDIEVMQEEKDMLIKKTERLQRKVN
;
A
#
# COMPACT_ATOMS: atom_id res chain seq x y z
N MET A 1 16.54 21.58 -5.99
CA MET A 1 16.03 20.35 -5.34
C MET A 1 14.56 20.55 -5.05
N SER A 2 13.69 19.76 -5.67
CA SER A 2 12.25 19.82 -5.44
C SER A 2 11.91 19.25 -4.05
N GLU A 3 10.84 19.76 -3.45
CA GLU A 3 10.29 19.28 -2.18
C GLU A 3 9.96 17.78 -2.24
N THR A 4 9.44 17.31 -3.39
CA THR A 4 9.20 15.91 -3.73
C THR A 4 10.39 14.99 -3.47
N VAL A 5 11.61 15.35 -3.91
CA VAL A 5 12.79 14.50 -3.72
C VAL A 5 13.13 14.36 -2.23
N ARG A 6 12.92 15.40 -1.43
CA ARG A 6 13.15 15.33 0.02
C ARG A 6 12.15 14.39 0.68
N THR A 7 10.88 14.45 0.28
CA THR A 7 9.83 13.56 0.78
C THR A 7 10.15 12.09 0.45
N ILE A 8 10.53 11.80 -0.79
CA ILE A 8 10.92 10.45 -1.24
C ILE A 8 12.08 9.93 -0.38
N ILE A 9 13.17 10.70 -0.24
CA ILE A 9 14.34 10.29 0.54
C ILE A 9 13.97 10.06 2.01
N ALA A 10 13.16 10.95 2.59
CA ALA A 10 12.72 10.82 3.98
C ALA A 10 11.91 9.53 4.21
N ALA A 11 11.06 9.14 3.26
CA ALA A 11 10.31 7.89 3.32
C ALA A 11 11.20 6.65 3.09
N LEU A 12 12.09 6.67 2.10
CA LEU A 12 13.01 5.56 1.79
C LEU A 12 14.03 5.28 2.91
N ASN A 13 14.34 6.29 3.74
CA ASN A 13 15.26 6.13 4.87
C ASN A 13 14.58 5.61 6.14
N ARG A 14 13.24 5.54 6.16
CA ARG A 14 12.49 4.96 7.27
C ARG A 14 12.24 3.47 7.02
N GLU A 15 11.76 2.79 8.04
CA GLU A 15 11.18 1.45 7.87
C GLU A 15 10.02 1.53 6.87
N PRO A 16 9.86 0.52 6.00
CA PRO A 16 10.59 -0.76 5.95
C PRO A 16 11.87 -0.75 5.08
N PHE A 17 12.16 0.36 4.38
CA PHE A 17 13.14 0.39 3.29
C PHE A 17 14.60 0.59 3.74
N ASN A 18 14.83 1.45 4.75
CA ASN A 18 16.15 1.68 5.38
C ASN A 18 17.32 1.90 4.40
N LYS A 19 17.09 2.65 3.30
CA LYS A 19 18.06 2.79 2.20
C LYS A 19 19.19 3.81 2.44
N ASN A 20 19.07 4.66 3.47
CA ASN A 20 20.09 5.65 3.88
C ASN A 20 20.58 6.60 2.76
N TYR A 21 19.69 7.01 1.86
CA TYR A 21 20.00 7.96 0.80
C TYR A 21 20.19 9.39 1.34
N THR A 22 21.14 10.11 0.73
CA THR A 22 21.27 11.57 0.80
C THR A 22 20.76 12.20 -0.51
N PRO A 23 20.43 13.50 -0.55
CA PRO A 23 20.01 14.15 -1.80
C PRO A 23 21.03 14.03 -2.94
N MET A 24 22.32 14.07 -2.62
CA MET A 24 23.39 13.89 -3.62
C MET A 24 23.46 12.46 -4.14
N THR A 25 23.42 11.46 -3.25
CA THR A 25 23.50 10.05 -3.65
C THR A 25 22.24 9.60 -4.40
N PHE A 26 21.07 10.13 -4.02
CA PHE A 26 19.82 9.81 -4.68
C PHE A 26 19.73 10.44 -6.08
N ASP A 27 20.18 11.69 -6.23
CA ASP A 27 20.24 12.34 -7.54
C ASP A 27 21.33 11.74 -8.45
N ALA A 28 22.37 11.12 -7.88
CA ALA A 28 23.41 10.43 -8.63
C ALA A 28 23.02 8.99 -9.06
N LEU A 29 21.84 8.49 -8.70
CA LEU A 29 21.40 7.15 -9.11
C LEU A 29 21.32 7.03 -10.63
N SER A 30 21.83 5.93 -11.16
CA SER A 30 21.62 5.58 -12.56
C SER A 30 20.13 5.27 -12.80
N PRO A 31 19.64 5.37 -14.04
CA PRO A 31 18.25 5.02 -14.33
C PRO A 31 17.89 3.59 -13.92
N GLU A 32 18.83 2.65 -14.08
CA GLU A 32 18.68 1.26 -13.67
C GLU A 32 18.54 1.11 -12.14
N ASP A 33 19.40 1.79 -11.37
CA ASP A 33 19.32 1.75 -9.91
C ASP A 33 18.06 2.44 -9.39
N LEU A 34 17.59 3.50 -10.08
CA LEU A 34 16.35 4.17 -9.76
C LEU A 34 15.13 3.27 -10.00
N LEU A 35 15.12 2.52 -11.10
CA LEU A 35 14.10 1.51 -11.35
C LEU A 35 14.18 0.39 -10.31
N GLN A 36 15.37 0.00 -9.84
CA GLN A 36 15.51 -1.00 -8.78
C GLN A 36 14.89 -0.49 -7.47
N VAL A 37 15.08 0.79 -7.14
CA VAL A 37 14.39 1.41 -5.99
C VAL A 37 12.87 1.34 -6.15
N LEU A 38 12.35 1.60 -7.36
CA LEU A 38 10.91 1.42 -7.62
C LEU A 38 10.46 -0.04 -7.44
N THR A 39 11.24 -1.01 -7.91
CA THR A 39 10.96 -2.44 -7.66
C THR A 39 10.93 -2.76 -6.18
N ASP A 40 11.90 -2.28 -5.40
CA ASP A 40 11.97 -2.52 -3.97
C ASP A 40 10.76 -1.93 -3.23
N VAL A 41 10.27 -0.75 -3.66
CA VAL A 41 9.04 -0.14 -3.12
C VAL A 41 7.80 -0.97 -3.46
N LEU A 42 7.69 -1.48 -4.69
CA LEU A 42 6.60 -2.35 -5.08
C LEU A 42 6.64 -3.71 -4.36
N ALA A 43 7.85 -4.24 -4.12
CA ALA A 43 8.06 -5.50 -3.41
C ALA A 43 7.59 -5.47 -1.95
N GLU A 44 7.54 -4.28 -1.35
CA GLU A 44 6.97 -4.09 -0.01
C GLU A 44 5.44 -4.15 -0.01
N MET A 45 4.79 -3.90 -1.14
CA MET A 45 3.35 -4.06 -1.30
C MET A 45 2.96 -5.47 -1.72
N ASP A 46 3.82 -6.09 -2.53
CA ASP A 46 3.63 -7.42 -3.08
C ASP A 46 4.98 -8.12 -3.29
N GLU A 47 5.27 -9.12 -2.48
CA GLU A 47 6.53 -9.88 -2.50
C GLU A 47 6.86 -10.51 -3.86
N ASP A 48 5.87 -10.76 -4.71
CA ASP A 48 6.07 -11.30 -6.07
C ASP A 48 6.88 -10.33 -6.95
N HIS A 49 6.96 -9.05 -6.55
CA HIS A 49 7.76 -8.04 -7.23
C HIS A 49 9.21 -7.98 -6.74
N ARG A 50 9.64 -8.81 -5.77
CA ARG A 50 11.02 -8.83 -5.27
C ARG A 50 11.96 -9.48 -6.30
N ILE A 51 12.30 -8.71 -7.33
CA ILE A 51 13.12 -9.12 -8.46
C ILE A 51 14.29 -8.14 -8.61
N GLU A 52 15.46 -8.67 -8.95
CA GLU A 52 16.58 -7.83 -9.37
C GLU A 52 16.39 -7.48 -10.84
N ILE A 53 16.26 -6.19 -11.17
CA ILE A 53 15.98 -5.73 -12.54
C ILE A 53 17.06 -6.19 -13.53
N ARG A 54 18.31 -6.33 -13.07
CA ARG A 54 19.43 -6.86 -13.87
C ARG A 54 19.21 -8.28 -14.40
N LYS A 55 18.28 -9.03 -13.81
CA LYS A 55 17.94 -10.41 -14.18
C LYS A 55 16.66 -10.50 -15.02
N GLU A 56 15.99 -9.38 -15.27
CA GLU A 56 14.72 -9.29 -15.98
C GLU A 56 14.93 -8.52 -17.29
N GLU A 57 14.29 -8.94 -18.37
CA GLU A 57 14.35 -8.16 -19.61
C GLU A 57 13.65 -6.81 -19.41
N PRO A 58 14.14 -5.71 -20.02
CA PRO A 58 13.54 -4.39 -19.85
C PRO A 58 12.04 -4.36 -20.22
N GLU A 59 11.64 -5.11 -21.25
CA GLU A 59 10.24 -5.18 -21.66
C GLU A 59 9.35 -5.88 -20.62
N GLU A 60 9.85 -6.96 -20.01
CA GLU A 60 9.15 -7.71 -18.96
C GLU A 60 8.98 -6.84 -17.71
N THR A 61 10.05 -6.15 -17.29
CA THR A 61 10.05 -5.19 -16.17
C THR A 61 8.97 -4.14 -16.36
N ILE A 62 8.82 -3.61 -17.57
CA ILE A 62 7.84 -2.55 -17.86
C ILE A 62 6.43 -3.09 -17.88
N VAL A 63 6.19 -4.27 -18.44
CA VAL A 63 4.88 -4.93 -18.36
C VAL A 63 4.51 -5.16 -16.89
N ARG A 64 5.45 -5.62 -16.06
CA ARG A 64 5.25 -5.82 -14.62
C ARG A 64 4.88 -4.52 -13.91
N PHE A 65 5.66 -3.46 -14.11
CA PHE A 65 5.37 -2.14 -13.51
C PHE A 65 4.01 -1.59 -13.96
N LEU A 66 3.70 -1.61 -15.25
CA LEU A 66 2.43 -1.09 -15.76
C LEU A 66 1.24 -1.90 -15.23
N THR A 67 1.40 -3.23 -15.13
CA THR A 67 0.36 -4.11 -14.57
C THR A 67 0.11 -3.78 -13.11
N MET A 68 1.18 -3.64 -12.31
CA MET A 68 1.05 -3.31 -10.90
C MET A 68 0.49 -1.91 -10.68
N LEU A 69 1.00 -0.90 -11.39
CA LEU A 69 0.48 0.47 -11.33
C LEU A 69 -1.01 0.55 -11.70
N ARG A 70 -1.47 -0.28 -12.65
CA ARG A 70 -2.89 -0.41 -13.00
C ARG A 70 -3.72 -1.01 -11.87
N VAL A 71 -3.22 -2.07 -11.20
CA VAL A 71 -3.86 -2.66 -10.02
C VAL A 71 -3.98 -1.63 -8.89
N LEU A 72 -2.91 -0.88 -8.67
CA LEU A 72 -2.85 0.19 -7.67
C LEU A 72 -3.69 1.43 -8.04
N ARG A 73 -4.18 1.53 -9.29
CA ARG A 73 -4.95 2.67 -9.84
C ARG A 73 -4.14 3.97 -9.96
N TYR A 74 -2.84 3.85 -10.23
CA TYR A 74 -2.02 5.01 -10.59
C TYR A 74 -2.47 5.62 -11.93
N SER A 75 -2.44 6.96 -12.02
CA SER A 75 -2.80 7.70 -13.23
C SER A 75 -1.54 8.22 -13.92
N PRO A 76 -1.15 7.69 -15.10
CA PRO A 76 0.08 8.05 -15.81
C PRO A 76 0.03 9.40 -16.55
N GLY A 77 -0.99 10.24 -16.28
CA GLY A 77 -1.20 11.50 -17.00
C GLY A 77 -1.81 11.31 -18.40
N PRO A 78 -1.84 12.36 -19.23
CA PRO A 78 -2.57 12.38 -20.50
C PRO A 78 -1.85 11.69 -21.67
N ASP A 79 -0.56 11.41 -21.57
CA ASP A 79 0.25 10.80 -22.64
C ASP A 79 0.85 9.45 -22.22
N PRO A 80 0.14 8.33 -22.47
CA PRO A 80 0.62 7.00 -22.13
C PRO A 80 1.87 6.55 -22.88
N VAL A 81 2.13 7.08 -24.08
CA VAL A 81 3.26 6.65 -24.92
C VAL A 81 4.55 7.22 -24.35
N SER A 82 4.57 8.52 -24.11
CA SER A 82 5.71 9.18 -23.47
C SER A 82 5.95 8.67 -22.05
N PHE A 83 4.87 8.42 -21.28
CA PHE A 83 4.99 7.81 -19.95
C PHE A 83 5.68 6.44 -20.01
N ARG A 84 5.27 5.56 -20.93
CA ARG A 84 5.90 4.24 -21.10
C ARG A 84 7.37 4.38 -21.50
N GLN A 85 7.68 5.29 -22.42
CA GLN A 85 9.07 5.51 -22.86
C GLN A 85 9.96 6.01 -21.73
N GLY A 86 9.48 7.00 -20.96
CA GLY A 86 10.24 7.52 -19.82
C GLY A 86 10.39 6.48 -18.70
N LEU A 87 9.41 5.59 -18.51
CA LEU A 87 9.54 4.47 -17.57
C LEU A 87 10.59 3.45 -18.05
N VAL A 88 10.63 3.11 -19.34
CA VAL A 88 11.67 2.22 -19.94
C VAL A 88 13.06 2.81 -19.74
N GLN A 89 13.20 4.12 -19.91
CA GLN A 89 14.47 4.82 -19.80
C GLN A 89 14.87 5.16 -18.36
N GLY A 90 13.99 4.91 -17.37
CA GLY A 90 14.21 5.29 -15.97
C GLY A 90 14.33 6.81 -15.77
N GLU A 91 13.56 7.59 -16.55
CA GLU A 91 13.56 9.04 -16.47
C GLU A 91 13.06 9.52 -15.11
N LYS A 92 13.85 10.38 -14.46
CA LYS A 92 13.52 10.95 -13.14
C LYS A 92 12.16 11.66 -13.13
N GLU A 93 11.81 12.33 -14.23
CA GLU A 93 10.55 13.04 -14.40
C GLU A 93 9.32 12.12 -14.35
N VAL A 94 9.50 10.84 -14.70
CA VAL A 94 8.45 9.82 -14.65
C VAL A 94 8.52 9.01 -13.35
N VAL A 95 9.71 8.59 -12.92
CA VAL A 95 9.86 7.69 -11.76
C VAL A 95 9.65 8.41 -10.43
N TYR A 96 10.08 9.68 -10.29
CA TYR A 96 9.91 10.41 -9.03
C TYR A 96 8.44 10.62 -8.64
N PRO A 97 7.53 11.06 -9.54
CA PRO A 97 6.11 11.14 -9.20
C PRO A 97 5.48 9.80 -8.82
N ILE A 98 5.93 8.70 -9.43
CA ILE A 98 5.47 7.35 -9.07
C ILE A 98 5.91 7.03 -7.64
N LEU A 99 7.20 7.20 -7.33
CA LEU A 99 7.75 6.94 -6.00
C LEU A 99 7.08 7.80 -4.92
N GLU A 100 6.91 9.09 -5.18
CA GLU A 100 6.23 10.01 -4.27
C GLU A 100 4.80 9.53 -3.96
N TRP A 101 4.04 9.16 -5.00
CA TRP A 101 2.68 8.68 -4.82
C TRP A 101 2.63 7.34 -4.06
N LEU A 102 3.51 6.39 -4.38
CA LEU A 102 3.55 5.09 -3.70
C LEU A 102 3.89 5.26 -2.21
N LEU A 103 4.92 6.06 -1.91
CA LEU A 103 5.43 6.23 -0.56
C LEU A 103 4.46 7.02 0.34
N ASN A 104 3.71 7.97 -0.23
CA ASN A 104 2.70 8.75 0.51
C ASN A 104 1.43 7.94 0.85
N ASN A 105 1.16 6.85 0.13
CA ASN A 105 -0.10 6.08 0.26
C ASN A 105 0.15 4.60 0.62
N LEU A 106 1.30 4.30 1.24
CA LEU A 106 1.84 2.94 1.34
C LEU A 106 0.88 1.92 1.98
N ASP A 107 0.22 2.27 3.09
CA ASP A 107 -0.70 1.35 3.79
C ASP A 107 -2.00 1.08 2.99
N GLU A 108 -2.55 2.11 2.35
CA GLU A 108 -3.73 1.94 1.48
C GLU A 108 -3.38 1.08 0.27
N LEU A 109 -2.20 1.33 -0.32
CA LEU A 109 -1.74 0.62 -1.50
C LEU A 109 -1.34 -0.83 -1.20
N LYS A 110 -0.80 -1.13 -0.01
CA LYS A 110 -0.63 -2.51 0.48
C LYS A 110 -1.95 -3.28 0.51
N THR A 111 -2.99 -2.66 1.07
CA THR A 111 -4.33 -3.26 1.12
C THR A 111 -4.87 -3.47 -0.30
N ARG A 112 -4.68 -2.49 -1.19
CA ARG A 112 -5.11 -2.60 -2.59
C ARG A 112 -4.34 -3.66 -3.37
N ALA A 113 -3.03 -3.79 -3.18
CA ALA A 113 -2.20 -4.83 -3.79
C ALA A 113 -2.68 -6.22 -3.35
N TYR A 114 -2.88 -6.42 -2.05
CA TYR A 114 -3.43 -7.65 -1.48
C TYR A 114 -4.78 -8.00 -2.09
N LEU A 115 -5.73 -7.05 -2.12
CA LEU A 115 -7.04 -7.26 -2.73
C LEU A 115 -6.95 -7.51 -4.23
N GLY A 116 -6.01 -6.86 -4.91
CA GLY A 116 -5.74 -7.04 -6.34
C GLY A 116 -5.47 -8.49 -6.72
N LYS A 117 -4.69 -9.22 -5.91
CA LYS A 117 -4.39 -10.65 -6.14
C LYS A 117 -5.63 -11.52 -6.26
N TYR A 118 -6.68 -11.17 -5.53
CA TYR A 118 -7.93 -11.95 -5.50
C TYR A 118 -9.02 -11.36 -6.39
N LEU A 119 -9.08 -10.03 -6.55
CA LEU A 119 -10.20 -9.36 -7.21
C LEU A 119 -9.97 -9.03 -8.69
N VAL A 120 -8.73 -9.12 -9.18
CA VAL A 120 -8.46 -8.99 -10.61
C VAL A 120 -9.02 -10.23 -11.32
N LYS A 121 -10.02 -10.00 -12.16
CA LYS A 121 -10.68 -11.07 -12.91
C LYS A 121 -9.73 -11.62 -13.97
N VAL A 122 -9.75 -12.94 -14.13
CA VAL A 122 -9.13 -13.60 -15.28
C VAL A 122 -9.91 -13.20 -16.53
N ASP A 123 -9.23 -12.61 -17.51
CA ASP A 123 -9.82 -12.31 -18.79
C ASP A 123 -9.89 -13.60 -19.62
N VAL A 124 -11.12 -14.08 -19.84
CA VAL A 124 -11.38 -15.34 -20.55
C VAL A 124 -11.99 -14.99 -21.91
N PRO A 125 -11.34 -15.34 -23.03
CA PRO A 125 -11.86 -15.07 -24.37
C PRO A 125 -13.25 -15.67 -24.60
N LEU A 126 -14.09 -14.98 -25.38
CA LEU A 126 -15.49 -15.35 -25.61
C LEU A 126 -15.63 -16.72 -26.30
N GLU A 127 -14.66 -17.09 -27.13
CA GLU A 127 -14.61 -18.37 -27.82
C GLU A 127 -14.47 -19.54 -26.82
N VAL A 128 -13.70 -19.33 -25.76
CA VAL A 128 -13.49 -20.31 -24.68
C VAL A 128 -14.70 -20.35 -23.76
N LEU A 129 -15.28 -19.17 -23.47
CA LEU A 129 -16.48 -19.01 -22.66
C LEU A 129 -17.75 -19.60 -23.29
N SER A 130 -17.71 -19.87 -24.60
CA SER A 130 -18.79 -20.54 -25.34
C SER A 130 -18.95 -22.01 -24.95
N ASN A 131 -17.92 -22.63 -24.36
CA ASN A 131 -18.04 -23.96 -23.78
C ASN A 131 -18.93 -23.90 -22.51
N PRO A 132 -20.03 -24.68 -22.43
CA PRO A 132 -20.94 -24.67 -21.28
C PRO A 132 -20.29 -24.98 -19.93
N GLU A 133 -19.32 -25.89 -19.89
CA GLU A 133 -18.62 -26.28 -18.66
C GLU A 133 -17.74 -25.13 -18.15
N ILE A 134 -16.99 -24.49 -19.06
CA ILE A 134 -16.13 -23.34 -18.73
C ILE A 134 -16.99 -22.15 -18.31
N SER A 135 -18.11 -21.91 -19.00
CA SER A 135 -19.06 -20.85 -18.63
C SER A 135 -19.62 -21.05 -17.23
N ALA A 136 -20.00 -22.28 -16.88
CA ALA A 136 -20.48 -22.61 -15.53
C ALA A 136 -19.39 -22.39 -14.47
N LEU A 137 -18.16 -22.84 -14.73
CA LEU A 137 -17.03 -22.64 -13.81
C LEU A 137 -16.70 -21.15 -13.64
N TYR A 138 -16.70 -20.37 -14.72
CA TYR A 138 -16.45 -18.94 -14.65
C TYR A 138 -17.54 -18.20 -13.85
N LYS A 139 -18.80 -18.62 -13.95
CA LYS A 139 -19.89 -18.10 -13.10
C LYS A 139 -19.65 -18.41 -11.62
N GLN A 140 -19.24 -19.63 -11.29
CA GLN A 140 -18.89 -20.00 -9.90
C GLN A 140 -17.70 -19.17 -9.39
N HIS A 141 -16.68 -18.96 -10.20
CA HIS A 141 -15.56 -18.09 -9.88
C HIS A 141 -16.03 -16.65 -9.56
N LEU A 142 -16.90 -16.06 -10.40
CA LEU A 142 -17.46 -14.73 -10.15
C LEU A 142 -18.30 -14.67 -8.87
N GLN A 143 -19.04 -15.73 -8.52
CA GLN A 143 -19.78 -15.81 -7.26
C GLN A 143 -18.85 -15.81 -6.06
N LEU A 144 -17.80 -16.65 -6.08
CA LEU A 144 -16.78 -16.69 -5.03
C LEU A 144 -16.07 -15.34 -4.86
N LEU A 145 -15.84 -14.60 -5.94
CA LEU A 145 -15.29 -13.24 -5.87
C LEU A 145 -16.21 -12.28 -5.11
N GLU A 146 -17.52 -12.32 -5.34
CA GLU A 146 -18.48 -11.48 -4.62
C GLU A 146 -18.62 -11.90 -3.15
N GLU A 147 -18.60 -13.20 -2.87
CA GLU A 147 -18.56 -13.73 -1.50
C GLU A 147 -17.31 -13.24 -0.76
N PHE A 148 -16.14 -13.29 -1.39
CA PHE A 148 -14.90 -12.78 -0.81
C PHE A 148 -15.01 -11.27 -0.50
N LYS A 149 -15.56 -10.45 -1.39
CA LYS A 149 -15.74 -9.01 -1.15
C LYS A 149 -16.63 -8.74 0.06
N THR A 150 -17.76 -9.45 0.17
CA THR A 150 -18.72 -9.25 1.28
C THR A 150 -18.13 -9.72 2.61
N LEU A 151 -17.43 -10.85 2.61
CA LEU A 151 -16.73 -11.38 3.79
C LEU A 151 -15.62 -10.44 4.26
N HIS A 152 -14.76 -9.99 3.34
CA HIS A 152 -13.67 -9.07 3.65
C HIS A 152 -14.20 -7.74 4.20
N LYS A 153 -15.27 -7.19 3.62
CA LYS A 153 -15.91 -5.97 4.13
C LYS A 153 -16.43 -6.16 5.56
N THR A 154 -17.12 -7.26 5.82
CA THR A 154 -17.64 -7.60 7.16
C THR A 154 -16.51 -7.75 8.18
N MET A 155 -15.41 -8.40 7.79
CA MET A 155 -14.22 -8.56 8.64
C MET A 155 -13.61 -7.21 9.02
N LEU A 156 -13.49 -6.28 8.07
CA LEU A 156 -12.96 -4.94 8.35
C LEU A 156 -13.86 -4.16 9.32
N GLU A 157 -15.19 -4.22 9.13
CA GLU A 157 -16.15 -3.60 10.02
C GLU A 157 -16.04 -4.16 11.45
N GLN A 158 -15.92 -5.49 11.59
CA GLN A 158 -15.72 -6.14 12.88
C GLN A 158 -14.39 -5.75 13.54
N LYS A 159 -13.30 -5.68 12.77
CA LYS A 159 -11.98 -5.27 13.28
C LYS A 159 -12.00 -3.84 13.81
N ALA A 160 -12.69 -2.94 13.13
CA ALA A 160 -12.87 -1.56 13.60
C ALA A 160 -13.66 -1.50 14.92
N GLN A 161 -14.68 -2.34 15.10
CA GLN A 161 -15.42 -2.43 16.37
C GLN A 161 -14.54 -2.92 17.53
N VAL A 162 -13.69 -3.92 17.30
CA VAL A 162 -12.77 -4.44 18.33
C VAL A 162 -11.79 -3.36 18.79
N ALA A 163 -11.20 -2.60 17.87
CA ALA A 163 -10.31 -1.49 18.22
C ALA A 163 -10.97 -0.45 19.13
N ASN A 164 -12.23 -0.08 18.83
CA ASN A 164 -13.00 0.83 19.67
C ASN A 164 -13.25 0.27 21.08
N VAL A 165 -13.45 -1.04 21.22
CA VAL A 165 -13.66 -1.68 22.53
C VAL A 165 -12.37 -1.63 23.37
N GLU A 166 -11.20 -1.81 22.76
CA GLU A 166 -9.92 -1.70 23.46
C GLU A 166 -9.66 -0.28 23.96
N GLU A 167 -9.95 0.73 23.14
CA GLU A 167 -9.87 2.15 23.51
C GLU A 167 -10.81 2.47 24.68
N MET A 168 -12.08 2.03 24.62
CA MET A 168 -13.03 2.21 25.73
C MET A 168 -12.54 1.56 27.04
N ARG A 169 -11.90 0.40 26.97
CA ARG A 169 -11.34 -0.26 28.17
C ARG A 169 -10.19 0.55 28.76
N PHE A 170 -9.31 1.07 27.92
CA PHE A 170 -8.22 1.95 28.36
C PHE A 170 -8.77 3.21 29.03
N ASP A 171 -9.76 3.87 28.42
CA ASP A 171 -10.40 5.05 29.01
C ASP A 171 -11.05 4.75 30.37
N ILE A 172 -11.69 3.59 30.52
CA ILE A 172 -12.25 3.15 31.80
C ILE A 172 -11.16 3.02 32.87
N GLU A 173 -10.00 2.46 32.53
CA GLU A 173 -8.87 2.33 33.47
C GLU A 173 -8.34 3.71 33.89
N VAL A 174 -8.15 4.64 32.95
CA VAL A 174 -7.72 6.02 33.23
C VAL A 174 -8.74 6.73 34.13
N MET A 175 -10.03 6.63 33.83
CA MET A 175 -11.09 7.24 34.64
C MET A 175 -11.17 6.63 36.06
N GLN A 176 -10.87 5.34 36.22
CA GLN A 176 -10.80 4.70 37.53
C GLN A 176 -9.63 5.23 38.36
N GLU A 177 -8.45 5.40 37.75
CA GLU A 177 -7.30 5.99 38.42
C GLU A 177 -7.56 7.45 38.83
N GLU A 178 -8.16 8.25 37.95
CA GLU A 178 -8.55 9.64 38.25
C GLU A 178 -9.56 9.71 39.40
N LYS A 179 -10.57 8.85 39.40
CA LYS A 179 -11.53 8.74 40.49
C LYS A 179 -10.84 8.45 41.82
N ASP A 180 -9.93 7.48 41.85
CA ASP A 180 -9.20 7.11 43.07
C ASP A 180 -8.29 8.25 43.57
N MET A 181 -7.66 8.98 42.65
CA MET A 181 -6.89 10.19 42.98
C MET A 181 -7.77 11.28 43.59
N LEU A 182 -8.95 11.53 43.00
CA LEU A 182 -9.91 12.51 43.50
C LEU A 182 -10.44 12.13 44.89
N ILE A 183 -10.78 10.86 45.12
CA ILE A 183 -11.22 10.35 46.43
C ILE A 183 -10.15 10.59 47.49
N LYS A 184 -8.89 10.22 47.21
CA LYS A 184 -7.78 10.48 48.15
C LYS A 184 -7.60 11.98 48.44
N LYS A 185 -7.85 12.85 47.45
CA LYS A 185 -7.75 14.30 47.60
C LYS A 185 -8.89 14.86 48.45
N THR A 186 -10.12 14.42 48.25
CA THR A 186 -11.27 14.83 49.08
C THR A 186 -11.14 14.35 50.51
N GLU A 187 -10.71 13.10 50.74
CA GLU A 187 -10.44 12.59 52.10
C GLU A 187 -9.40 13.44 52.85
N ARG A 188 -8.31 13.84 52.16
CA ARG A 188 -7.29 14.73 52.72
C ARG A 188 -7.84 16.11 53.06
N LEU A 189 -8.73 16.66 52.24
CA LEU A 189 -9.36 17.95 52.50
C LEU A 189 -10.35 17.87 53.66
N GLN A 190 -11.17 16.82 53.73
CA GLN A 190 -12.10 16.61 54.85
C GLN A 190 -11.37 16.52 56.19
N ARG A 191 -10.21 15.84 56.24
CA ARG A 191 -9.36 15.78 57.45
C ARG A 191 -8.73 17.12 57.87
N LYS A 192 -8.72 18.13 57.00
CA LYS A 192 -8.20 19.48 57.31
C LYS A 192 -9.29 20.46 57.75
N VAL A 193 -10.55 20.15 57.46
CA VAL A 193 -11.70 21.01 57.75
C VAL A 193 -12.42 20.58 59.04
N ASN A 194 -12.25 19.33 59.46
CA ASN A 194 -12.53 18.85 60.83
C ASN A 194 -11.30 19.03 61.73
#